data_AF-A0A452FXN1-F1
#
_entry.id   AF-A0A452FXN1-F1
#
_cell.length_a   1.000
_cell.length_b   1.000
_cell.length_c   1.000
_cell.angle_alpha   90.00
_cell.angle_beta   90.00
_cell.angle_gamma   90.00
#
_symmetry.space_group_name_H-M   'P 1'
#
loop_
_entity.id
_entity.type
_entity.pdbx_description
1 polymer ?
#
loop_
_entity_poly.entity_id
_entity_poly.type
_entity_poly.pdbx_seq_one_letter_code
_entity_poly.pdbx_strand_id
1 'polypeptide(L)'
;MPAPQCASCHTARAALRRPRSGQALCGACFCAAFEAEVLHTVLAGRLLPPGAVVAVGASGGKDSTVLAHVLRELAPRLGISLHLVAVDEGIGGYRDAALAAVRRQAARWDLPLTVVAYADLFGGWTMDAVARSTAGSGRSRACCTFCGVLRRRALEEGARLVGATHVVTGHNADDMAETVLMNFLRGDAGRLARGGGLGSPGEGGALPRCRPLQLASQKEVVLYAHFRRLDYFSEECVYAPEAFRGHARDLLKMLEAARPSAVLDLVHSAERLALAPAARPPPPGACSRCGALASRALCQACALLDGLNRGRPRLAIGKGRRGLDEEGPPREPQPSRPLTSEPVPDF
;
A
#
# COMPACT_ATOMS: atom_id res chain seq x y z
N MET A 1 -2.28 41.57 -8.71
CA MET A 1 -1.02 41.50 -9.47
C MET A 1 -1.12 40.37 -10.50
N PRO A 2 -0.68 40.55 -11.76
CA PRO A 2 -0.66 39.47 -12.74
C PRO A 2 0.23 38.32 -12.27
N ALA A 3 -0.18 37.07 -12.55
CA ALA A 3 0.66 35.90 -12.29
C ALA A 3 2.03 36.08 -12.98
N PRO A 4 3.15 35.79 -12.28
CA PRO A 4 4.50 35.95 -12.82
C PRO A 4 4.73 35.01 -14.01
N GLN A 5 5.79 35.26 -14.78
CA GLN A 5 6.25 34.33 -15.81
C GLN A 5 6.77 33.04 -15.18
N CYS A 6 6.67 31.93 -15.92
CA CYS A 6 7.22 30.64 -15.54
C CYS A 6 8.75 30.76 -15.36
N ALA A 7 9.24 30.36 -14.20
CA ALA A 7 10.65 30.40 -13.84
C ALA A 7 11.53 29.40 -14.64
N SER A 8 10.92 28.48 -15.39
CA SER A 8 11.63 27.47 -16.18
C SER A 8 11.69 27.82 -17.68
N CYS A 9 10.55 28.18 -18.28
CA CYS A 9 10.51 28.48 -19.73
C CYS A 9 10.52 29.98 -20.05
N HIS A 10 10.28 30.86 -19.07
CA HIS A 10 10.20 32.31 -19.22
C HIS A 10 9.18 32.84 -20.27
N THR A 11 8.39 31.97 -20.88
CA THR A 11 7.42 32.30 -21.94
C THR A 11 5.97 32.28 -21.45
N ALA A 12 5.57 31.19 -20.81
CA ALA A 12 4.22 31.01 -20.30
C ALA A 12 4.03 31.69 -18.95
N ARG A 13 2.78 32.07 -18.61
CA ARG A 13 2.43 32.50 -17.25
C ARG A 13 2.50 31.32 -16.29
N ALA A 14 2.97 31.55 -15.08
CA ALA A 14 2.96 30.55 -14.03
C ALA A 14 1.51 30.20 -13.65
N ALA A 15 1.25 28.90 -13.53
CA ALA A 15 -0.04 28.34 -13.12
C ALA A 15 -0.03 27.87 -11.66
N LEU A 16 1.16 27.61 -11.09
CA LEU A 16 1.33 27.22 -9.70
C LEU A 16 2.60 27.82 -9.11
N ARG A 17 2.69 27.81 -7.77
CA ARG A 17 3.97 27.81 -7.06
C ARG A 17 4.24 26.38 -6.60
N ARG A 18 5.38 25.83 -7.02
CA ARG A 18 5.72 24.44 -6.73
C ARG A 18 5.87 24.22 -5.23
N PRO A 19 5.13 23.28 -4.61
CA PRO A 19 5.15 23.09 -3.15
C PRO A 19 6.56 22.87 -2.56
N ARG A 20 7.39 22.11 -3.27
CA ARG A 20 8.76 21.77 -2.83
C ARG A 20 9.76 22.93 -2.93
N SER A 21 9.75 23.68 -4.03
CA SER A 21 10.81 24.66 -4.33
C SER A 21 10.36 26.13 -4.27
N GLY A 22 9.05 26.38 -4.14
CA GLY A 22 8.47 27.73 -4.21
C GLY A 22 8.50 28.39 -5.59
N GLN A 23 9.11 27.74 -6.59
CA GLN A 23 9.24 28.25 -7.95
C GLN A 23 7.89 28.41 -8.62
N ALA A 24 7.69 29.54 -9.29
CA ALA A 24 6.49 29.79 -10.09
C ALA A 24 6.62 29.07 -11.44
N LEU A 25 5.78 28.07 -11.73
CA LEU A 25 5.89 27.23 -12.93
C LEU A 25 4.57 27.20 -13.70
N CYS A 26 4.65 27.10 -15.03
CA CYS A 26 3.50 26.69 -15.84
C CYS A 26 3.28 25.17 -15.71
N GLY A 27 2.09 24.68 -16.07
CA GLY A 27 1.73 23.26 -15.93
C GLY A 27 2.66 22.31 -16.68
N ALA A 28 3.10 22.68 -17.88
CA ALA A 28 4.00 21.85 -18.71
C ALA A 28 5.39 21.71 -18.07
N CYS A 29 6.00 22.82 -17.65
CA CYS A 29 7.29 22.81 -16.95
C CYS A 29 7.23 22.05 -15.62
N PHE A 30 6.13 22.19 -14.88
CA PHE A 30 5.92 21.41 -13.67
C PHE A 30 5.85 19.90 -13.95
N CYS A 31 5.07 19.46 -14.95
CA CYS A 31 4.97 18.04 -15.28
C CYS A 31 6.31 17.45 -15.73
N ALA A 32 7.06 18.19 -16.57
CA ALA A 32 8.39 17.78 -17.01
C ALA A 32 9.38 17.66 -15.85
N ALA A 33 9.37 18.62 -14.92
CA ALA A 33 10.20 18.56 -13.72
C ALA A 33 9.82 17.38 -12.81
N PHE A 34 8.51 17.13 -12.64
CA PHE A 34 8.00 15.99 -11.86
C PHE A 34 8.44 14.65 -12.45
N GLU A 35 8.29 14.46 -13.77
CA GLU A 35 8.73 13.25 -14.47
C GLU A 35 10.25 13.07 -14.39
N ALA A 36 11.03 14.15 -14.52
CA ALA A 36 12.49 14.10 -14.40
C ALA A 36 12.95 13.68 -13.00
N GLU A 37 12.26 14.12 -11.94
CA GLU A 37 12.58 13.72 -10.57
C GLU A 37 12.20 12.26 -10.27
N VAL A 38 11.09 11.78 -10.83
CA VAL A 38 10.73 10.36 -10.75
C VAL A 38 11.77 9.52 -11.51
N LEU A 39 12.19 9.95 -12.70
CA LEU A 39 13.27 9.31 -13.44
C LEU A 39 14.57 9.26 -12.63
N HIS A 40 14.98 10.39 -12.03
CA HIS A 40 16.14 10.44 -11.15
C HIS A 40 16.01 9.44 -9.98
N THR A 41 14.83 9.36 -9.35
CA THR A 41 14.56 8.41 -8.26
C THR A 41 14.74 6.96 -8.71
N VAL A 42 14.22 6.61 -9.89
CA VAL A 42 14.35 5.27 -10.48
C VAL A 42 15.81 4.94 -10.78
N LEU A 43 16.56 5.85 -11.38
CA LEU A 43 17.96 5.64 -11.77
C LEU A 43 18.90 5.61 -10.57
N ALA A 44 18.81 6.59 -9.68
CA ALA A 44 19.65 6.68 -8.48
C ALA A 44 19.42 5.50 -7.54
N GLY A 45 18.16 5.05 -7.40
CA GLY A 45 17.80 3.87 -6.62
C GLY A 45 18.01 2.54 -7.34
N ARG A 46 18.41 2.53 -8.61
CA ARG A 46 18.50 1.33 -9.47
C ARG A 46 17.23 0.48 -9.40
N LEU A 47 16.07 1.13 -9.38
CA LEU A 47 14.79 0.49 -9.06
C LEU A 47 14.25 -0.39 -10.17
N LEU A 48 14.52 -0.03 -11.42
CA LEU A 48 13.98 -0.69 -12.61
C LEU A 48 15.10 -0.81 -13.65
N PRO A 49 15.68 -2.01 -13.84
CA PRO A 49 16.69 -2.21 -14.87
C PRO A 49 16.07 -2.23 -16.28
N PRO A 50 16.84 -1.91 -17.34
CA PRO A 50 16.41 -2.12 -18.72
C PRO A 50 16.00 -3.58 -18.96
N GLY A 51 14.95 -3.77 -19.75
CA GLY A 51 14.33 -5.08 -20.01
C GLY A 51 13.37 -5.57 -18.91
N ALA A 52 13.19 -4.81 -17.82
CA ALA A 52 12.26 -5.22 -16.78
C ALA A 52 10.80 -5.22 -17.28
N VAL A 53 10.10 -6.32 -16.99
CA VAL A 53 8.64 -6.40 -17.05
C VAL A 53 8.09 -5.92 -15.71
N VAL A 54 7.33 -4.83 -15.70
CA VAL A 54 6.92 -4.10 -14.49
C VAL A 54 5.42 -4.21 -14.28
N ALA A 55 5.02 -4.91 -13.20
CA ALA A 55 3.65 -4.95 -12.72
C ALA A 55 3.33 -3.69 -11.92
N VAL A 56 2.48 -2.82 -12.46
CA VAL A 56 2.01 -1.60 -11.81
C VAL A 56 0.73 -1.89 -11.03
N GLY A 57 0.79 -1.77 -9.70
CA GLY A 57 -0.40 -1.94 -8.85
C GLY A 57 -1.43 -0.84 -9.10
N ALA A 58 -2.52 -1.17 -9.78
CA ALA A 58 -3.58 -0.24 -10.19
C ALA A 58 -4.79 -0.31 -9.24
N SER A 59 -4.88 0.65 -8.31
CA SER A 59 -6.06 0.75 -7.44
C SER A 59 -7.18 1.58 -8.05
N GLY A 60 -6.91 2.35 -9.11
CA GLY A 60 -7.84 3.32 -9.69
C GLY A 60 -7.82 4.69 -8.99
N GLY A 61 -7.11 4.79 -7.85
CA GLY A 61 -6.90 6.05 -7.15
C GLY A 61 -5.84 6.92 -7.81
N LYS A 62 -5.80 8.20 -7.38
CA LYS A 62 -4.87 9.23 -7.90
C LYS A 62 -3.42 8.76 -7.97
N ASP A 63 -2.89 8.16 -6.91
CA ASP A 63 -1.45 7.91 -6.81
C ASP A 63 -1.03 6.76 -7.75
N SER A 64 -1.85 5.71 -7.86
CA SER A 64 -1.61 4.62 -8.81
C SER A 64 -1.78 5.07 -10.27
N THR A 65 -2.73 5.98 -10.52
CA THR A 65 -2.99 6.55 -11.85
C THR A 65 -1.82 7.42 -12.31
N VAL A 66 -1.32 8.29 -11.42
CA VAL A 66 -0.15 9.14 -11.69
C VAL A 66 1.10 8.28 -11.87
N LEU A 67 1.32 7.26 -11.04
CA LEU A 67 2.45 6.35 -11.21
C LEU A 67 2.41 5.66 -12.58
N ALA A 68 1.26 5.09 -12.96
CA ALA A 68 1.10 4.42 -14.25
C ALA A 68 1.37 5.37 -15.42
N HIS A 69 0.83 6.59 -15.37
CA HIS A 69 1.04 7.60 -16.39
C HIS A 69 2.51 8.02 -16.49
N VAL A 70 3.16 8.35 -15.37
CA VAL A 70 4.58 8.76 -15.36
C VAL A 70 5.47 7.64 -15.88
N LEU A 71 5.26 6.39 -15.44
CA LEU A 71 6.05 5.28 -15.94
C LEU A 71 5.81 5.01 -17.42
N ARG A 72 4.60 5.23 -17.93
CA ARG A 72 4.31 5.15 -19.37
C ARG A 72 5.16 6.14 -20.16
N GLU A 73 5.21 7.40 -19.73
CA GLU A 73 6.02 8.44 -20.38
C GLU A 73 7.53 8.15 -20.30
N LEU A 74 7.97 7.51 -19.20
CA LEU A 74 9.37 7.17 -18.98
C LEU A 74 9.78 5.82 -19.57
N ALA A 75 8.84 4.93 -19.90
CA ALA A 75 9.11 3.56 -20.32
C ALA A 75 10.07 3.47 -21.52
N PRO A 76 9.94 4.29 -22.58
CA PRO A 76 10.90 4.27 -23.69
C PRO A 76 12.33 4.64 -23.28
N ARG A 77 12.48 5.55 -22.31
CA ARG A 77 13.80 5.98 -21.80
C ARG A 77 14.42 4.95 -20.85
N LEU A 78 13.58 4.24 -20.11
CA LEU A 78 14.00 3.21 -19.17
C LEU A 78 14.20 1.84 -19.83
N GLY A 79 13.65 1.63 -21.04
CA GLY A 79 13.67 0.34 -21.73
C GLY A 79 12.87 -0.73 -21.00
N ILE A 80 11.72 -0.38 -20.42
CA ILE A 80 10.88 -1.29 -19.62
C ILE A 80 9.52 -1.53 -20.28
N SER A 81 8.89 -2.65 -19.94
CA SER A 81 7.50 -2.96 -20.34
C SER A 81 6.58 -2.86 -19.13
N LEU A 82 5.39 -2.29 -19.32
CA LEU A 82 4.43 -2.06 -18.24
C LEU A 82 3.22 -2.97 -18.38
N HIS A 83 2.77 -3.52 -17.26
CA HIS A 83 1.53 -4.27 -17.16
C HIS A 83 0.75 -3.82 -15.92
N LEU A 84 -0.50 -3.42 -16.08
CA LEU A 84 -1.35 -3.01 -14.96
C LEU A 84 -1.90 -4.24 -14.24
N VAL A 85 -1.74 -4.30 -12.92
CA VAL A 85 -2.32 -5.36 -12.09
C VAL A 85 -3.27 -4.72 -11.09
N ALA A 86 -4.56 -4.98 -11.26
CA ALA A 86 -5.60 -4.55 -10.33
C ALA A 86 -6.07 -5.71 -9.46
N VAL A 87 -6.33 -5.42 -8.19
CA VAL A 87 -6.85 -6.41 -7.24
C VAL A 87 -8.31 -6.10 -6.96
N ASP A 88 -9.21 -7.05 -7.14
CA ASP A 88 -10.60 -6.93 -6.71
C ASP A 88 -10.76 -7.52 -5.30
N GLU A 89 -10.93 -6.66 -4.30
CA GLU A 89 -11.12 -7.08 -2.93
C GLU A 89 -12.55 -7.56 -2.61
N GLY A 90 -13.50 -7.38 -3.53
CA GLY A 90 -14.92 -7.67 -3.32
C GLY A 90 -15.53 -6.78 -2.23
N ILE A 91 -15.30 -5.46 -2.34
CA ILE A 91 -15.97 -4.43 -1.52
C ILE A 91 -17.11 -3.85 -2.34
N GLY A 92 -18.34 -4.23 -2.02
CA GLY A 92 -19.54 -3.83 -2.77
C GLY A 92 -19.73 -2.32 -2.83
N GLY A 93 -20.13 -1.81 -3.99
CA GLY A 93 -20.43 -0.39 -4.22
C GLY A 93 -19.20 0.54 -4.29
N TYR A 94 -18.02 0.07 -3.87
CA TYR A 94 -16.77 0.82 -3.94
C TYR A 94 -15.87 0.32 -5.07
N ARG A 95 -15.64 -1.00 -5.13
CA ARG A 95 -14.59 -1.55 -5.99
C ARG A 95 -14.97 -1.55 -7.47
N ASP A 96 -16.25 -1.66 -7.79
CA ASP A 96 -16.77 -1.68 -9.16
C ASP A 96 -16.41 -0.39 -9.93
N ALA A 97 -16.69 0.76 -9.32
CA ALA A 97 -16.39 2.08 -9.90
C ALA A 97 -14.88 2.30 -10.04
N ALA A 98 -14.10 1.88 -9.04
CA ALA A 98 -12.64 1.97 -9.09
C ALA A 98 -12.04 1.10 -10.21
N LEU A 99 -12.52 -0.13 -10.38
CA LEU A 99 -12.08 -1.03 -11.47
C LEU A 99 -12.53 -0.51 -12.85
N ALA A 100 -13.71 0.08 -12.95
CA ALA A 100 -14.14 0.73 -14.19
C ALA A 100 -13.20 1.88 -14.58
N ALA A 101 -12.75 2.69 -13.63
CA ALA A 101 -11.75 3.73 -13.87
C ALA A 101 -10.41 3.14 -14.36
N VAL A 102 -9.92 2.07 -13.72
CA VAL A 102 -8.70 1.38 -14.16
C VAL A 102 -8.83 0.83 -15.58
N ARG A 103 -9.96 0.19 -15.92
CA ARG A 103 -10.21 -0.34 -17.27
C ARG A 103 -10.21 0.77 -18.33
N ARG A 104 -10.85 1.91 -18.05
CA ARG A 104 -10.83 3.09 -18.95
C ARG A 104 -9.41 3.62 -19.16
N GLN A 105 -8.62 3.74 -18.10
CA GLN A 105 -7.23 4.19 -18.19
C GLN A 105 -6.36 3.22 -19.00
N ALA A 106 -6.48 1.93 -18.72
CA ALA A 106 -5.76 0.88 -19.44
C ALA A 106 -6.04 0.95 -20.94
N ALA A 107 -7.31 1.03 -21.32
CA ALA A 107 -7.73 1.17 -22.72
C ALA A 107 -7.23 2.48 -23.35
N ARG A 108 -7.33 3.61 -22.63
CA ARG A 108 -6.88 4.93 -23.13
C ARG A 108 -5.37 4.98 -23.39
N TRP A 109 -4.59 4.26 -22.61
CA TRP A 109 -3.12 4.28 -22.69
C TRP A 109 -2.53 3.11 -23.45
N ASP A 110 -3.36 2.20 -23.94
CA ASP A 110 -2.97 0.94 -24.57
C ASP A 110 -2.02 0.13 -23.68
N LEU A 111 -2.38 0.00 -22.39
CA LEU A 111 -1.63 -0.78 -21.42
C LEU A 111 -2.38 -2.08 -21.10
N PRO A 112 -1.69 -3.23 -21.09
CA PRO A 112 -2.32 -4.49 -20.72
C PRO A 112 -2.72 -4.47 -19.24
N LEU A 113 -3.87 -5.08 -18.93
CA LEU A 113 -4.46 -5.09 -17.61
C LEU A 113 -4.84 -6.52 -17.20
N THR A 114 -4.34 -6.95 -16.05
CA THR A 114 -4.78 -8.17 -15.36
C THR A 114 -5.52 -7.79 -14.09
N VAL A 115 -6.72 -8.34 -13.91
CA VAL A 115 -7.49 -8.21 -12.67
C VAL A 115 -7.46 -9.55 -11.94
N VAL A 116 -7.08 -9.54 -10.67
CA VAL A 116 -7.14 -10.71 -9.78
C VAL A 116 -8.11 -10.46 -8.65
N ALA A 117 -8.99 -11.41 -8.34
CA ALA A 117 -9.98 -11.24 -7.28
C ALA A 117 -9.62 -12.02 -6.01
N TYR A 118 -9.97 -11.47 -4.85
CA TYR A 118 -9.84 -12.17 -3.58
C TYR A 118 -10.67 -13.45 -3.53
N ALA A 119 -11.88 -13.41 -4.10
CA ALA A 119 -12.76 -14.57 -4.17
C ALA A 119 -12.06 -15.76 -4.84
N ASP A 120 -11.35 -15.51 -5.95
CA ASP A 120 -10.64 -16.55 -6.69
C ASP A 120 -9.38 -17.03 -5.95
N LEU A 121 -8.60 -16.09 -5.42
CA LEU A 121 -7.29 -16.40 -4.82
C LEU A 121 -7.38 -17.00 -3.41
N PHE A 122 -8.45 -16.70 -2.68
CA PHE A 122 -8.55 -16.96 -1.25
C PHE A 122 -9.77 -17.78 -0.87
N GLY A 123 -10.28 -18.63 -1.77
CA GLY A 123 -11.33 -19.60 -1.43
C GLY A 123 -12.68 -18.96 -1.12
N GLY A 124 -13.08 -17.98 -1.93
CA GLY A 124 -14.36 -17.27 -1.82
C GLY A 124 -14.39 -16.10 -0.84
N TRP A 125 -13.31 -15.85 -0.10
CA TRP A 125 -13.24 -14.71 0.82
C TRP A 125 -13.21 -13.38 0.06
N THR A 126 -14.17 -12.51 0.35
CA THR A 126 -14.15 -11.09 -0.02
C THR A 126 -13.93 -10.22 1.23
N MET A 127 -13.59 -8.95 1.05
CA MET A 127 -13.47 -8.03 2.18
C MET A 127 -14.81 -7.80 2.88
N ASP A 128 -15.93 -7.82 2.18
CA ASP A 128 -17.26 -7.78 2.79
C ASP A 128 -17.53 -9.01 3.66
N ALA A 129 -17.10 -10.20 3.22
CA ALA A 129 -17.19 -11.42 4.02
C ALA A 129 -16.29 -11.38 5.25
N VAL A 130 -15.06 -10.85 5.11
CA VAL A 130 -14.15 -10.61 6.25
C VAL A 130 -14.77 -9.61 7.24
N ALA A 131 -15.38 -8.53 6.76
CA ALA A 131 -16.03 -7.54 7.60
C ALA A 131 -17.21 -8.11 8.42
N ARG A 132 -18.02 -8.99 7.81
CA ARG A 132 -19.06 -9.74 8.52
C ARG A 132 -18.48 -10.67 9.59
N SER A 133 -17.41 -11.39 9.25
CA SER A 133 -16.76 -12.35 10.14
C SER A 133 -16.01 -11.70 11.31
N THR A 134 -15.70 -10.41 11.21
CA THR A 134 -14.96 -9.64 12.22
C THR A 134 -15.84 -8.65 13.00
N ALA A 135 -17.17 -8.78 12.92
CA ALA A 135 -18.11 -7.89 13.58
C ALA A 135 -17.85 -7.78 15.11
N GLY A 136 -17.64 -6.54 15.59
CA GLY A 136 -17.30 -6.17 16.96
C GLY A 136 -16.63 -4.79 17.03
N SER A 137 -16.26 -4.31 18.23
CA SER A 137 -15.46 -3.09 18.39
C SER A 137 -14.08 -3.26 17.74
N GLY A 138 -13.79 -2.46 16.71
CA GLY A 138 -12.56 -2.56 15.90
C GLY A 138 -12.70 -3.24 14.53
N ARG A 139 -13.91 -3.36 13.98
CA ARG A 139 -14.21 -3.90 12.64
C ARG A 139 -13.30 -3.28 11.56
N SER A 140 -13.20 -1.96 11.47
CA SER A 140 -12.37 -1.29 10.45
C SER A 140 -10.88 -1.62 10.59
N ARG A 141 -10.33 -1.65 11.81
CA ARG A 141 -8.93 -2.02 12.06
C ARG A 141 -8.63 -3.47 11.66
N ALA A 142 -9.54 -4.39 11.95
CA ALA A 142 -9.43 -5.77 11.52
C ALA A 142 -9.45 -5.86 9.99
N CYS A 143 -10.46 -5.25 9.34
CA CYS A 143 -10.60 -5.24 7.88
C CYS A 143 -9.36 -4.69 7.17
N CYS A 144 -8.83 -3.53 7.60
CA CYS A 144 -7.64 -2.95 6.99
C CYS A 144 -6.39 -3.84 7.15
N THR A 145 -6.29 -4.58 8.25
CA THR A 145 -5.19 -5.52 8.47
C THR A 145 -5.28 -6.71 7.51
N PHE A 146 -6.46 -7.34 7.39
CA PHE A 146 -6.69 -8.41 6.42
C PHE A 146 -6.47 -7.92 4.99
N CYS A 147 -7.12 -6.82 4.62
CA CYS A 147 -7.04 -6.25 3.28
C CYS A 147 -5.59 -5.96 2.88
N GLY A 148 -4.81 -5.27 3.71
CA GLY A 148 -3.42 -4.93 3.33
C GLY A 148 -2.51 -6.15 3.14
N VAL A 149 -2.75 -7.23 3.89
CA VAL A 149 -1.94 -8.46 3.84
C VAL A 149 -2.33 -9.29 2.62
N LEU A 150 -3.63 -9.48 2.42
CA LEU A 150 -4.17 -10.20 1.27
C LEU A 150 -3.89 -9.46 -0.03
N ARG A 151 -3.95 -8.12 -0.05
CA ARG A 151 -3.66 -7.29 -1.24
C ARG A 151 -2.22 -7.46 -1.66
N ARG A 152 -1.30 -7.52 -0.69
CA ARG A 152 0.12 -7.75 -0.96
C ARG A 152 0.34 -9.09 -1.66
N ARG A 153 -0.33 -10.15 -1.19
CA ARG A 153 -0.28 -11.50 -1.79
C ARG A 153 -0.92 -11.53 -3.16
N ALA A 154 -2.12 -10.95 -3.31
CA ALA A 154 -2.84 -10.90 -4.58
C ALA A 154 -2.06 -10.13 -5.66
N LEU A 155 -1.45 -9.00 -5.31
CA LEU A 155 -0.62 -8.23 -6.24
C LEU A 155 0.63 -9.01 -6.68
N GLU A 156 1.22 -9.81 -5.79
CA GLU A 156 2.37 -10.66 -6.14
C GLU A 156 1.96 -11.81 -7.07
N GLU A 157 0.79 -12.41 -6.83
CA GLU A 157 0.24 -13.44 -7.70
C GLU A 157 -0.09 -12.88 -9.08
N GLY A 158 -0.78 -11.73 -9.15
CA GLY A 158 -1.06 -11.04 -10.41
C GLY A 158 0.21 -10.64 -11.16
N ALA A 159 1.27 -10.25 -10.45
CA ALA A 159 2.57 -9.97 -11.05
C ALA A 159 3.24 -11.24 -11.61
N ARG A 160 3.16 -12.38 -10.91
CA ARG A 160 3.67 -13.67 -11.42
C ARG A 160 2.91 -14.15 -12.66
N LEU A 161 1.58 -14.02 -12.68
CA LEU A 161 0.75 -14.41 -13.82
C LEU A 161 1.13 -13.71 -15.12
N VAL A 162 1.64 -12.49 -15.04
CA VAL A 162 2.03 -11.68 -16.21
C VAL A 162 3.54 -11.74 -16.49
N GLY A 163 4.27 -12.64 -15.81
CA GLY A 163 5.72 -12.77 -15.95
C GLY A 163 6.50 -11.52 -15.51
N ALA A 164 5.96 -10.73 -14.59
CA ALA A 164 6.63 -9.52 -14.13
C ALA A 164 7.88 -9.84 -13.33
N THR A 165 8.90 -9.02 -13.53
CA THR A 165 10.16 -9.05 -12.81
C THR A 165 10.16 -8.11 -11.61
N HIS A 166 9.32 -7.07 -11.63
CA HIS A 166 9.23 -6.03 -10.61
C HIS A 166 7.78 -5.64 -10.34
N VAL A 167 7.48 -5.29 -9.10
CA VAL A 167 6.18 -4.74 -8.70
C VAL A 167 6.36 -3.30 -8.26
N VAL A 168 5.61 -2.38 -8.86
CA VAL A 168 5.62 -0.95 -8.49
C VAL A 168 4.29 -0.53 -7.89
N THR A 169 4.34 0.35 -6.88
CA THR A 169 3.14 0.86 -6.20
C THR A 169 3.22 2.37 -6.01
N GLY A 170 2.08 3.04 -6.07
CA GLY A 170 1.97 4.51 -6.04
C GLY A 170 2.18 5.15 -4.67
N HIS A 171 2.96 4.55 -3.77
CA HIS A 171 3.21 5.18 -2.46
C HIS A 171 4.05 6.45 -2.64
N ASN A 172 3.52 7.57 -2.17
CA ASN A 172 4.16 8.88 -2.24
C ASN A 172 4.93 9.21 -0.94
N ALA A 173 5.59 10.36 -0.87
CA ALA A 173 6.38 10.78 0.30
C ALA A 173 5.56 10.86 1.60
N ASP A 174 4.32 11.33 1.51
CA ASP A 174 3.40 11.39 2.66
C ASP A 174 3.08 9.98 3.17
N ASP A 175 2.81 9.01 2.28
CA ASP A 175 2.55 7.61 2.67
C ASP A 175 3.76 6.98 3.39
N MET A 176 4.96 7.35 2.95
CA MET A 176 6.23 6.92 3.55
C MET A 176 6.41 7.54 4.92
N ALA A 177 6.26 8.86 5.05
CA ALA A 177 6.33 9.56 6.33
C ALA A 177 5.28 9.05 7.34
N GLU A 178 4.03 8.83 6.91
CA GLU A 178 2.98 8.20 7.73
C GLU A 178 3.44 6.82 8.24
N THR A 179 4.05 6.01 7.37
CA THR A 179 4.52 4.67 7.73
C THR A 179 5.68 4.73 8.73
N VAL A 180 6.64 5.64 8.53
CA VAL A 180 7.76 5.88 9.45
C VAL A 180 7.22 6.29 10.81
N LEU A 181 6.34 7.29 10.87
CA LEU A 181 5.72 7.79 12.09
C LEU A 181 4.95 6.69 12.83
N MET A 182 4.12 5.93 12.13
CA MET A 182 3.37 4.81 12.72
C MET A 182 4.28 3.72 13.29
N ASN A 183 5.42 3.43 12.65
CA ASN A 183 6.35 2.42 13.14
C ASN A 183 7.16 2.94 14.34
N PHE A 184 7.49 4.23 14.34
CA PHE A 184 8.13 4.92 15.46
C PHE A 184 7.26 4.91 16.70
N LEU A 185 6.01 5.35 16.59
CA LEU A 185 5.04 5.36 17.70
C LEU A 185 4.75 3.96 18.27
N ARG A 186 4.96 2.91 17.49
CA ARG A 186 4.77 1.50 17.92
C ARG A 186 6.02 0.87 18.52
N GLY A 187 7.17 1.55 18.49
CA GLY A 187 8.45 0.97 18.87
C GLY A 187 8.87 -0.23 18.02
N ASP A 188 8.42 -0.30 16.75
CA ASP A 188 8.73 -1.44 15.87
C ASP A 188 10.07 -1.22 15.16
N ALA A 189 11.16 -1.34 15.92
CA ALA A 189 12.54 -1.15 15.44
C ALA A 189 12.85 -2.00 14.20
N GLY A 190 12.35 -3.25 14.15
CA GLY A 190 12.55 -4.13 13.00
C GLY A 190 11.82 -3.68 11.72
N ARG A 191 10.69 -2.96 11.83
CA ARG A 191 10.04 -2.33 10.67
C ARG A 191 10.63 -0.98 10.33
N LEU A 192 11.14 -0.22 11.30
CA LEU A 192 11.87 1.03 11.04
C LEU A 192 13.16 0.76 10.26
N ALA A 193 13.95 -0.23 10.68
CA ALA A 193 15.19 -0.63 10.00
C ALA A 193 14.96 -1.07 8.54
N ARG A 194 13.76 -1.56 8.21
CA ARG A 194 13.35 -1.95 6.85
C ARG A 194 12.52 -0.88 6.14
N GLY A 195 12.08 0.15 6.86
CA GLY A 195 11.04 1.08 6.45
C GLY A 195 11.54 2.28 5.66
N GLY A 196 12.85 2.57 5.74
CA GLY A 196 13.50 3.67 5.01
C GLY A 196 13.94 3.33 3.59
N GLY A 197 13.97 2.06 3.16
CA GLY A 197 14.53 1.71 1.84
C GLY A 197 13.67 2.15 0.65
N LEU A 198 14.33 2.50 -0.46
CA LEU A 198 13.75 2.88 -1.77
C LEU A 198 12.84 1.80 -2.42
N GLY A 199 12.74 0.65 -1.76
CA GLY A 199 12.08 -0.57 -2.16
C GLY A 199 12.48 -1.71 -1.21
N SER A 200 11.93 -2.90 -1.43
CA SER A 200 12.50 -4.12 -0.85
C SER A 200 13.25 -4.84 -1.95
N PRO A 201 14.57 -5.12 -1.81
CA PRO A 201 15.22 -6.07 -2.69
C PRO A 201 14.42 -7.38 -2.59
N GLY A 202 14.07 -7.96 -3.73
CA GLY A 202 13.34 -9.22 -3.78
C GLY A 202 14.23 -10.32 -3.22
N GLU A 203 14.11 -10.64 -1.93
CA GLU A 203 14.89 -11.71 -1.30
C GLU A 203 14.12 -13.03 -1.36
N GLY A 204 14.83 -14.15 -1.54
CA GLY A 204 14.25 -15.49 -1.44
C GLY A 204 13.17 -15.84 -2.48
N GLY A 205 13.24 -15.28 -3.69
CA GLY A 205 12.26 -15.54 -4.77
C GLY A 205 10.99 -14.70 -4.72
N ALA A 206 10.91 -13.71 -3.82
CA ALA A 206 9.91 -12.66 -3.90
C ALA A 206 10.28 -11.63 -4.98
N LEU A 207 9.28 -11.09 -5.69
CA LEU A 207 9.51 -10.02 -6.66
C LEU A 207 9.95 -8.73 -5.95
N PRO A 208 11.00 -8.04 -6.42
CA PRO A 208 11.36 -6.71 -5.96
C PRO A 208 10.17 -5.75 -5.99
N ARG A 209 10.03 -4.96 -4.92
CA ARG A 209 8.96 -3.95 -4.80
C ARG A 209 9.55 -2.56 -4.78
N CYS A 210 9.14 -1.73 -5.73
CA CYS A 210 9.67 -0.39 -5.91
C CYS A 210 8.59 0.68 -5.74
N ARG A 211 8.99 1.87 -5.30
CA ARG A 211 8.09 3.02 -5.07
C ARG A 211 8.65 4.28 -5.76
N PRO A 212 8.49 4.41 -7.08
CA PRO A 212 9.06 5.55 -7.82
C PRO A 212 8.59 6.93 -7.33
N LEU A 213 7.41 7.01 -6.70
CA LEU A 213 6.85 8.25 -6.16
C LEU A 213 7.25 8.54 -4.71
N GLN A 214 8.10 7.74 -4.07
CA GLN A 214 8.39 7.86 -2.62
C GLN A 214 9.00 9.19 -2.18
N LEU A 215 9.56 9.95 -3.11
CA LEU A 215 10.04 11.30 -2.87
C LEU A 215 9.08 12.37 -3.40
N ALA A 216 8.02 12.02 -4.13
CA ALA A 216 7.04 12.99 -4.60
C ALA A 216 6.03 13.30 -3.48
N SER A 217 5.75 14.57 -3.21
CA SER A 217 4.71 14.94 -2.23
C SER A 217 3.31 14.64 -2.78
N GLN A 218 2.36 14.33 -1.90
CA GLN A 218 0.97 14.09 -2.30
C GLN A 218 0.37 15.31 -3.02
N LYS A 219 0.73 16.53 -2.61
CA LYS A 219 0.33 17.78 -3.28
C LYS A 219 0.78 17.80 -4.74
N GLU A 220 2.02 17.40 -5.02
CA GLU A 220 2.53 17.35 -6.39
C GLU A 220 1.90 16.22 -7.20
N VAL A 221 1.59 15.07 -6.59
CA VAL A 221 0.84 13.99 -7.25
C VAL A 221 -0.54 14.50 -7.71
N VAL A 222 -1.26 15.22 -6.85
CA VAL A 222 -2.55 15.85 -7.19
C VAL A 222 -2.40 16.89 -8.32
N LEU A 223 -1.39 17.76 -8.22
CA LEU A 223 -1.13 18.76 -9.26
C LEU A 223 -0.78 18.11 -10.60
N TYR A 224 -0.01 17.03 -10.60
CA TYR A 224 0.35 16.30 -11.82
C TYR A 224 -0.90 15.68 -12.46
N ALA A 225 -1.73 15.02 -11.66
CA ALA A 225 -3.01 14.48 -12.13
C ALA A 225 -3.90 15.57 -12.75
N HIS A 226 -3.96 16.75 -12.12
CA HIS A 226 -4.71 17.89 -12.62
C HIS A 226 -4.18 18.41 -13.96
N PHE A 227 -2.89 18.71 -14.06
CA PHE A 227 -2.31 19.27 -15.29
C PHE A 227 -2.28 18.28 -16.47
N ARG A 228 -2.18 16.98 -16.19
CA ARG A 228 -2.31 15.92 -17.20
C ARG A 228 -3.77 15.51 -17.48
N ARG A 229 -4.74 16.07 -16.75
CA ARG A 229 -6.18 15.74 -16.86
C ARG A 229 -6.44 14.23 -16.76
N LEU A 230 -5.86 13.62 -15.73
CA LEU A 230 -6.02 12.20 -15.47
C LEU A 230 -7.38 11.95 -14.80
N ASP A 231 -8.18 11.07 -15.38
CA ASP A 231 -9.40 10.55 -14.76
C ASP A 231 -8.99 9.52 -13.70
N TYR A 232 -9.44 9.66 -12.46
CA TYR A 232 -9.19 8.70 -11.38
C TYR A 232 -10.37 8.65 -10.41
N PHE A 233 -10.49 7.52 -9.73
CA PHE A 233 -11.50 7.32 -8.70
C PHE A 233 -11.04 7.95 -7.37
N SER A 234 -11.88 8.78 -6.76
CA SER A 234 -11.52 9.61 -5.60
C SER A 234 -12.19 9.22 -4.30
N GLU A 235 -13.18 8.32 -4.31
CA GLU A 235 -13.90 7.97 -3.09
C GLU A 235 -13.02 7.17 -2.12
N GLU A 236 -13.25 7.36 -0.83
CA GLU A 236 -12.59 6.62 0.22
C GLU A 236 -13.26 5.27 0.47
N CYS A 237 -12.48 4.27 0.84
CA CYS A 237 -13.00 2.94 1.15
C CYS A 237 -13.85 2.96 2.42
N VAL A 238 -15.03 2.34 2.38
CA VAL A 238 -15.99 2.26 3.51
C VAL A 238 -15.40 1.67 4.80
N TYR A 239 -14.31 0.90 4.70
CA TYR A 239 -13.64 0.29 5.85
C TYR A 239 -12.40 1.05 6.33
N ALA A 240 -12.00 2.13 5.66
CA ALA A 240 -10.81 2.91 5.99
C ALA A 240 -10.94 3.94 7.14
N PRO A 241 -12.10 4.58 7.42
CA PRO A 241 -12.18 5.74 8.33
C PRO A 241 -11.61 5.54 9.74
N GLU A 242 -11.79 4.37 10.36
CA GLU A 242 -11.28 4.12 11.73
C GLU A 242 -9.85 3.57 11.75
N ALA A 243 -9.14 3.56 10.61
CA ALA A 243 -7.77 3.09 10.56
C ALA A 243 -6.83 4.07 11.29
N PHE A 244 -5.91 3.54 12.11
CA PHE A 244 -4.91 4.34 12.83
C PHE A 244 -4.07 5.26 11.92
N ARG A 245 -3.95 4.91 10.63
CA ARG A 245 -3.24 5.74 9.65
C ARG A 245 -3.84 7.15 9.51
N GLY A 246 -5.15 7.33 9.71
CA GLY A 246 -5.78 8.66 9.71
C GLY A 246 -5.15 9.59 10.75
N HIS A 247 -4.99 9.12 11.99
CA HIS A 247 -4.36 9.90 13.07
C HIS A 247 -2.89 10.26 12.77
N ALA A 248 -2.15 9.35 12.16
CA ALA A 248 -0.77 9.62 11.74
C ALA A 248 -0.71 10.68 10.63
N ARG A 249 -1.67 10.66 9.70
CA ARG A 249 -1.82 11.66 8.64
C ARG A 249 -2.12 13.04 9.23
N ASP A 250 -3.07 13.14 10.16
CA ASP A 250 -3.43 14.42 10.77
C ASP A 250 -2.24 15.05 11.51
N LEU A 251 -1.51 14.24 12.28
CA LEU A 251 -0.26 14.67 12.91
C LEU A 251 0.78 15.13 11.88
N LEU A 252 0.96 14.36 10.80
CA LEU A 252 1.89 14.74 9.74
C LEU A 252 1.51 16.06 9.07
N LYS A 253 0.20 16.33 8.88
CA LYS A 253 -0.29 17.59 8.30
C LYS A 253 -0.05 18.78 9.23
N MET A 254 -0.20 18.59 10.55
CA MET A 254 0.19 19.62 11.53
C MET A 254 1.69 19.92 11.47
N LEU A 255 2.53 18.90 11.37
CA LEU A 255 3.99 19.08 11.22
C LEU A 255 4.36 19.77 9.90
N GLU A 256 3.73 19.38 8.78
CA GLU A 256 3.95 19.99 7.47
C GLU A 256 3.55 21.47 7.44
N ALA A 257 2.47 21.83 8.15
CA ALA A 257 2.03 23.22 8.28
C ALA A 257 3.04 24.08 9.07
N ALA A 258 3.63 23.53 10.13
CA ALA A 258 4.66 24.20 10.91
C ALA A 258 6.01 24.27 10.17
N ARG A 259 6.36 23.21 9.43
CA ARG A 259 7.61 23.08 8.68
C ARG A 259 7.36 22.32 7.37
N PRO A 260 7.34 22.99 6.21
CA PRO A 260 7.03 22.36 4.92
C PRO A 260 7.92 21.16 4.55
N SER A 261 9.17 21.11 5.06
CA SER A 261 10.09 20.01 4.81
C SER A 261 9.82 18.75 5.66
N ALA A 262 8.93 18.80 6.67
CA ALA A 262 8.76 17.74 7.66
C ALA A 262 8.49 16.36 7.06
N VAL A 263 7.72 16.28 5.96
CA VAL A 263 7.42 15.02 5.26
C VAL A 263 8.71 14.37 4.74
N LEU A 264 9.52 15.13 4.00
CA LEU A 264 10.77 14.62 3.42
C LEU A 264 11.84 14.42 4.50
N ASP A 265 11.89 15.28 5.51
CA ASP A 265 12.80 15.14 6.66
C ASP A 265 12.55 13.84 7.42
N LEU A 266 11.28 13.40 7.58
CA LEU A 266 10.93 12.12 8.18
C LEU A 266 11.38 10.93 7.32
N VAL A 267 11.17 10.99 6.01
CA VAL A 267 11.63 9.95 5.07
C VAL A 267 13.16 9.83 5.10
N HIS A 268 13.85 10.96 4.98
CA HIS A 268 15.31 11.05 5.07
C HIS A 268 15.84 10.56 6.41
N SER A 269 15.15 10.90 7.51
CA SER A 269 15.51 10.41 8.84
C SER A 269 15.41 8.89 8.90
N ALA A 270 14.36 8.29 8.35
CA ALA A 270 14.23 6.83 8.31
C ALA A 270 15.29 6.14 7.44
N GLU A 271 15.71 6.76 6.34
CA GLU A 271 16.82 6.27 5.50
C GLU A 271 18.16 6.27 6.23
N ARG A 272 18.39 7.28 7.09
CA ARG A 272 19.65 7.44 7.83
C ARG A 272 19.65 6.86 9.24
N LEU A 273 18.49 6.49 9.77
CA LEU A 273 18.36 5.99 11.13
C LEU A 273 18.99 4.60 11.24
N ALA A 274 20.22 4.56 11.74
CA ALA A 274 20.89 3.33 12.12
C ALA A 274 20.34 2.85 13.47
N LEU A 275 19.56 1.78 13.46
CA LEU A 275 19.14 1.10 14.68
C LEU A 275 20.14 0.01 15.03
N ALA A 276 20.37 -0.21 16.33
CA ALA A 276 21.17 -1.34 16.78
C ALA A 276 20.63 -2.63 16.12
N PRO A 277 21.51 -3.55 15.67
CA PRO A 277 21.07 -4.74 14.98
C PRO A 277 20.15 -5.55 15.89
N ALA A 278 18.85 -5.53 15.56
CA ALA A 278 17.93 -6.51 16.13
C ALA A 278 18.43 -7.90 15.75
N ALA A 279 18.24 -8.90 16.62
CA ALA A 279 18.61 -10.28 16.32
C ALA A 279 18.21 -10.64 14.89
N ARG A 280 19.18 -11.09 14.08
CA ARG A 280 18.96 -11.36 12.66
C ARG A 280 17.79 -12.34 12.56
N PRO A 281 16.67 -11.96 11.91
CA PRO A 281 15.57 -12.89 11.77
C PRO A 281 16.05 -14.13 11.02
N PRO A 282 15.49 -15.31 11.31
CA PRO A 282 15.84 -16.53 10.58
C PRO A 282 15.68 -16.29 9.08
N PRO A 283 16.54 -16.90 8.25
CA PRO A 283 16.46 -16.76 6.80
C PRO A 283 15.05 -17.13 6.35
N PRO A 284 14.44 -16.34 5.46
CA PRO A 284 13.07 -16.59 5.06
C PRO A 284 12.99 -17.92 4.30
N GLY A 285 12.06 -18.78 4.70
CA GLY A 285 11.75 -20.03 4.04
C GLY A 285 10.50 -19.91 3.16
N ALA A 286 9.97 -21.05 2.72
CA ALA A 286 8.72 -21.13 1.98
C ALA A 286 7.56 -21.48 2.91
N CYS A 287 6.40 -20.85 2.69
CA CYS A 287 5.15 -21.19 3.34
C CYS A 287 4.74 -22.62 2.97
N SER A 288 4.55 -23.48 3.97
CA SER A 288 4.11 -24.88 3.80
C SER A 288 2.79 -25.03 3.04
N ARG A 289 1.94 -23.99 3.02
CA ARG A 289 0.62 -24.03 2.35
C ARG A 289 0.60 -23.45 0.94
N CYS A 290 1.41 -22.44 0.66
CA CYS A 290 1.31 -21.70 -0.61
C CYS A 290 2.66 -21.42 -1.28
N GLY A 291 3.76 -21.91 -0.74
CA GLY A 291 5.11 -21.71 -1.28
C GLY A 291 5.65 -20.28 -1.19
N ALA A 292 4.83 -19.29 -0.86
CA ALA A 292 5.26 -17.89 -0.75
C ALA A 292 6.28 -17.69 0.39
N LEU A 293 7.13 -16.68 0.25
CA LEU A 293 8.16 -16.35 1.23
C LEU A 293 7.55 -16.14 2.64
N ALA A 294 8.11 -16.83 3.63
CA ALA A 294 7.63 -16.79 5.01
C ALA A 294 8.78 -16.94 6.00
N SER A 295 8.73 -16.21 7.12
CA SER A 295 9.67 -16.35 8.23
C SER A 295 9.24 -17.43 9.24
N ARG A 296 8.15 -18.15 8.96
CA ARG A 296 7.51 -19.20 9.79
C ARG A 296 6.92 -20.25 8.85
N ALA A 297 6.43 -21.37 9.40
CA ALA A 297 5.78 -22.42 8.63
C ALA A 297 4.62 -21.93 7.75
N LEU A 298 3.84 -20.94 8.21
CA LEU A 298 2.80 -20.27 7.43
C LEU A 298 3.15 -18.80 7.21
N CYS A 299 2.95 -18.32 5.97
CA CYS A 299 2.98 -16.90 5.68
C CYS A 299 1.80 -16.19 6.37
N GLN A 300 1.93 -14.88 6.57
CA GLN A 300 0.94 -14.14 7.35
C GLN A 300 -0.45 -14.12 6.68
N ALA A 301 -0.52 -14.16 5.34
CA ALA A 301 -1.78 -14.31 4.62
C ALA A 301 -2.45 -15.66 4.90
N CYS A 302 -1.70 -16.76 4.84
CA CYS A 302 -2.23 -18.10 5.14
C CYS A 302 -2.67 -18.24 6.60
N ALA A 303 -1.93 -17.65 7.54
CA ALA A 303 -2.32 -17.63 8.96
C ALA A 303 -3.62 -16.83 9.20
N LEU A 304 -3.79 -15.69 8.51
CA LEU A 304 -5.03 -14.91 8.55
C LEU A 304 -6.22 -15.70 7.99
N LEU A 305 -6.05 -16.34 6.83
CA LEU A 305 -7.10 -17.14 6.18
C LEU A 305 -7.47 -18.37 6.99
N ASP A 306 -6.50 -19.06 7.59
CA ASP A 306 -6.76 -20.17 8.50
C ASP A 306 -7.58 -19.72 9.73
N GLY A 307 -7.23 -18.56 10.30
CA GLY A 307 -8.02 -17.94 11.36
C GLY A 307 -9.46 -17.65 10.94
N LEU A 308 -9.70 -17.17 9.71
CA LEU A 308 -11.06 -16.96 9.19
C LEU A 308 -11.81 -18.28 9.02
N ASN A 309 -11.20 -19.28 8.40
CA ASN A 309 -11.80 -20.58 8.13
C ASN A 309 -12.18 -21.35 9.41
N ARG A 310 -11.44 -21.15 10.51
CA ARG A 310 -11.71 -21.78 11.81
C ARG A 310 -12.72 -21.00 12.69
N GLY A 311 -13.35 -19.93 12.18
CA GLY A 311 -14.18 -19.01 13.00
C GLY A 311 -13.37 -18.25 14.07
N ARG A 312 -12.05 -18.24 13.89
CA ARG A 312 -10.92 -17.71 14.67
C ARG A 312 -10.41 -16.28 14.42
N PRO A 313 -11.13 -15.30 13.85
CA PRO A 313 -10.47 -14.17 13.17
C PRO A 313 -9.66 -13.26 14.11
N ARG A 314 -10.11 -13.10 15.36
CA ARG A 314 -9.36 -12.36 16.38
C ARG A 314 -8.01 -13.01 16.64
N LEU A 315 -7.96 -14.35 16.65
CA LEU A 315 -6.84 -15.32 16.60
C LEU A 315 -5.65 -14.96 15.70
N ALA A 316 -5.91 -14.23 14.63
CA ALA A 316 -4.91 -14.02 13.59
C ALA A 316 -4.31 -12.59 13.54
N ILE A 317 -4.94 -11.60 14.21
CA ILE A 317 -4.57 -10.16 14.12
C ILE A 317 -3.47 -9.74 15.14
N GLY A 318 -3.30 -10.45 16.26
CA GLY A 318 -2.42 -10.07 17.36
C GLY A 318 -0.96 -10.49 17.18
N LYS A 319 -0.02 -9.60 17.49
CA LYS A 319 1.44 -9.80 17.38
C LYS A 319 2.09 -10.61 18.51
N GLY A 320 1.34 -11.08 19.51
CA GLY A 320 1.84 -11.96 20.56
C GLY A 320 0.90 -13.14 20.72
N ARG A 321 1.23 -14.31 20.16
CA ARG A 321 0.42 -15.53 20.32
C ARG A 321 1.30 -16.76 20.37
N ARG A 322 1.69 -17.12 21.60
CA ARG A 322 1.81 -18.53 22.00
C ARG A 322 0.41 -19.13 21.83
N GLY A 323 0.28 -20.27 21.16
CA GLY A 323 -1.01 -20.96 21.05
C GLY A 323 -1.47 -21.32 19.64
N LEU A 324 -0.58 -21.29 18.64
CA LEU A 324 -0.81 -22.07 17.41
C LEU A 324 -0.04 -23.42 17.45
N ASP A 325 0.78 -23.66 18.47
CA ASP A 325 1.63 -24.86 18.57
C ASP A 325 1.12 -25.87 19.63
N GLU A 326 -0.02 -25.62 20.29
CA GLU A 326 -0.64 -26.59 21.21
C GLU A 326 -2.09 -26.87 20.77
N GLU A 327 -2.24 -27.80 19.81
CA GLU A 327 -3.55 -28.38 19.48
C GLU A 327 -3.83 -29.57 20.41
N GLY A 328 -4.89 -29.45 21.23
CA GLY A 328 -5.67 -30.59 21.72
C GLY A 328 -6.90 -30.78 20.84
N PRO A 329 -7.45 -32.01 20.74
CA PRO A 329 -8.55 -32.32 19.82
C PRO A 329 -9.83 -31.53 20.15
N PRO A 330 -10.75 -31.35 19.18
CA PRO A 330 -11.97 -30.58 19.38
C PRO A 330 -12.83 -31.20 20.49
N ARG A 331 -13.26 -30.38 21.45
CA ARG A 331 -14.19 -30.80 22.51
C ARG A 331 -15.60 -30.96 21.91
N GLU A 332 -16.19 -32.13 22.14
CA GLU A 332 -17.59 -32.42 21.84
C GLU A 332 -18.54 -31.45 22.58
N PRO A 333 -19.70 -31.12 22.00
CA PRO A 333 -20.67 -30.23 22.62
C PRO A 333 -21.29 -30.89 23.86
N GLN A 334 -21.05 -30.30 25.04
CA GLN A 334 -21.72 -30.73 26.27
C GLN A 334 -23.19 -30.28 26.28
N PRO A 335 -24.12 -31.13 26.76
CA PRO A 335 -25.52 -30.77 26.86
C PRO A 335 -25.75 -29.67 27.91
N SER A 336 -26.65 -28.75 27.60
CA SER A 336 -27.02 -27.59 28.42
C SER A 336 -27.49 -28.00 29.82
N ARG A 337 -26.85 -27.47 30.86
CA ARG A 337 -27.34 -27.52 32.25
C ARG A 337 -28.58 -26.62 32.40
N PRO A 338 -29.63 -27.06 33.12
CA PRO A 338 -30.80 -26.24 33.39
C PRO A 338 -30.48 -25.13 34.39
N LEU A 339 -31.07 -23.95 34.19
CA LEU A 339 -30.96 -22.80 35.09
C LEU A 339 -31.65 -23.11 36.43
N THR A 340 -30.88 -23.15 37.52
CA THR A 340 -31.42 -23.06 38.88
C THR A 340 -31.47 -21.60 39.30
N SER A 341 -32.65 -21.14 39.70
CA SER A 341 -32.88 -19.83 40.32
C SER A 341 -32.32 -19.80 41.73
N GLU A 342 -31.33 -18.93 41.99
CA GLU A 342 -31.00 -18.52 43.35
C GLU A 342 -31.50 -17.09 43.60
N PRO A 343 -32.02 -16.77 44.80
CA PRO A 343 -32.59 -15.47 45.10
C PRO A 343 -31.51 -14.45 45.48
N VAL A 344 -31.75 -13.20 45.10
CA VAL A 344 -30.95 -12.03 45.47
C VAL A 344 -31.20 -11.70 46.94
N PRO A 345 -30.17 -11.51 47.79
CA PRO A 345 -30.37 -10.99 49.14
C PRO A 345 -30.46 -9.46 49.11
N ASP A 346 -31.49 -8.92 49.75
CA ASP A 346 -31.60 -7.50 50.11
C ASP A 346 -30.57 -7.16 51.20
N PHE A 347 -29.67 -6.20 50.90
CA PHE A 347 -29.28 -5.01 51.69
C PHE A 347 -28.08 -4.32 51.02
#